data_AF-A0A6M0G6F6-F1
#
_entry.id   AF-A0A6M0G6F6-F1
#
_cell.length_a   1.000
_cell.length_b   1.000
_cell.length_c   1.000
_cell.angle_alpha   90.00
_cell.angle_beta   90.00
_cell.angle_gamma   90.00
#
_symmetry.space_group_name_H-M   'P 1'
#
loop_
_entity.id
_entity.type
_entity.pdbx_description
1 polymer ?
#
loop_
_entity_poly.entity_id
_entity_poly.type
_entity_poly.pdbx_seq_one_letter_code
_entity_poly.pdbx_strand_id
1 'polypeptide(L)'
;MENQQKIGDVIMNNSDINGIQDEWYTFVAWSWYEGTIFKDQENQEEELKKIFIKSLQNQARYSYVVKGYGDTGNKRNMYQESIKIKKLFFGKNQDIQGLKKVELTLNDVYRQLNDGQNSKFLCNEAIMKKFYVQILTDKFSDYEEAILEPQKFRKEVEKYLNKDRQYVQHVTAIANLAYPPCPIFSKEDTIENLKGWLKIQTEKEIKEKKLHQEISPLPEELYKDYFDKIKGGVVQWSIIVAWSWIEESIYPQTEEKKRCEEEKLKKFFIQSFEEQASYRKLYNRYGDDNAKANMYRESITIKKLFLNKNSEIQELEKVDLTLENIYQKLTGGRTPDSFSYGKFMNMFHVDILTDKFAADVKKIPNPKEFIEGVMKTLNIKEGDQDYQYIKDVKYIANITYPPCPAFGPATFTEHELERWEHGKKKDNTDPNDYMPPSAYIPLSYS
;
A
#
# COMPACT_ATOMS: atom_id res chain seq x y z
N MET A 1 -23.05 -2.35 -31.26
CA MET A 1 -23.66 -1.50 -30.23
C MET A 1 -22.81 -1.66 -28.98
N GLU A 2 -22.11 -0.61 -28.56
CA GLU A 2 -21.40 -0.65 -27.28
C GLU A 2 -22.42 -0.78 -26.16
N ASN A 3 -22.21 -1.72 -25.24
CA ASN A 3 -23.09 -1.88 -24.09
C ASN A 3 -23.01 -0.61 -23.23
N GLN A 4 -24.05 0.22 -23.26
CA GLN A 4 -24.21 1.33 -22.34
C GLN A 4 -24.57 0.78 -20.97
N GLN A 5 -23.79 1.10 -19.96
CA GLN A 5 -24.10 0.83 -18.56
C GLN A 5 -24.69 2.09 -17.95
N LYS A 6 -25.86 1.95 -17.32
CA LYS A 6 -26.45 3.03 -16.53
C LYS A 6 -26.03 2.82 -15.08
N ILE A 7 -25.24 3.74 -14.54
CA ILE A 7 -24.70 3.68 -13.19
C ILE A 7 -25.28 4.87 -12.41
N GLY A 8 -26.36 4.62 -11.67
CA GLY A 8 -27.20 5.68 -11.12
C GLY A 8 -27.84 6.52 -12.24
N ASP A 9 -27.59 7.83 -12.24
CA ASP A 9 -28.04 8.78 -13.29
C ASP A 9 -26.93 9.08 -14.32
N VAL A 10 -25.83 8.34 -14.27
CA VAL A 10 -24.74 8.43 -15.23
C VAL A 10 -24.96 7.35 -16.30
N ILE A 11 -24.94 7.76 -17.56
CA ILE A 11 -24.90 6.83 -18.70
C ILE A 11 -23.46 6.83 -19.17
N MET A 12 -22.80 5.69 -19.08
CA MET A 12 -21.43 5.49 -19.52
C MET A 12 -21.35 4.25 -20.39
N ASN A 13 -20.63 4.33 -21.50
CA ASN A 13 -20.23 3.13 -22.22
C ASN A 13 -18.90 2.60 -21.65
N ASN A 14 -18.51 1.40 -22.06
CA ASN A 14 -17.21 0.84 -21.65
C ASN A 14 -16.02 1.74 -22.04
N SER A 15 -16.15 2.57 -23.07
CA SER A 15 -15.09 3.50 -23.48
C SER A 15 -14.90 4.65 -22.48
N ASP A 16 -15.99 5.12 -21.85
CA ASP A 16 -15.96 6.16 -20.83
C ASP A 16 -15.29 5.63 -19.55
N ILE A 17 -15.62 4.40 -19.14
CA ILE A 17 -15.03 3.73 -17.98
C ILE A 17 -13.52 3.55 -18.17
N ASN A 18 -13.10 3.05 -19.33
CA ASN A 18 -11.68 2.92 -19.65
C ASN A 18 -10.99 4.29 -19.68
N GLY A 19 -11.66 5.33 -20.17
CA GLY A 19 -11.14 6.70 -20.15
C GLY A 19 -10.93 7.25 -18.73
N ILE A 20 -11.84 6.99 -17.79
CA ILE A 20 -11.66 7.34 -16.37
C ILE A 20 -10.43 6.63 -15.78
N GLN A 21 -10.25 5.35 -16.11
CA GLN A 21 -9.11 4.55 -15.65
C GLN A 21 -7.79 5.07 -16.22
N ASP A 22 -7.73 5.38 -17.52
CA ASP A 22 -6.54 5.94 -18.17
C ASP A 22 -6.13 7.28 -17.55
N GLU A 23 -7.11 8.17 -17.31
CA GLU A 23 -6.84 9.45 -16.64
C GLU A 23 -6.37 9.24 -15.20
N TRP A 24 -6.97 8.28 -14.49
CA TRP A 24 -6.58 7.92 -13.13
C TRP A 24 -5.12 7.47 -13.07
N TYR A 25 -4.75 6.51 -13.93
CA TYR A 25 -3.38 5.99 -14.00
C TYR A 25 -2.37 7.08 -14.38
N THR A 26 -2.77 8.03 -15.23
CA THR A 26 -1.94 9.19 -15.56
C THR A 26 -1.57 9.99 -14.31
N PHE A 27 -2.56 10.36 -13.48
CA PHE A 27 -2.31 11.13 -12.26
C PHE A 27 -1.50 10.37 -11.23
N VAL A 28 -1.76 9.08 -11.12
CA VAL A 28 -1.01 8.19 -10.26
C VAL A 28 0.46 8.17 -10.66
N ALA A 29 0.74 7.88 -11.93
CA ALA A 29 2.10 7.70 -12.40
C ALA A 29 2.89 9.00 -12.26
N TRP A 30 2.25 10.14 -12.56
CA TRP A 30 2.80 11.47 -12.27
C TRP A 30 3.13 11.66 -10.79
N SER A 31 2.21 11.28 -9.90
CA SER A 31 2.39 11.54 -8.46
C SER A 31 3.61 10.82 -7.87
N TRP A 32 3.97 9.66 -8.43
CA TRP A 32 5.13 8.87 -8.03
C TRP A 32 6.40 9.17 -8.84
N TYR A 33 6.31 9.97 -9.90
CA TYR A 33 7.47 10.36 -10.68
C TYR A 33 8.33 11.32 -9.87
N GLU A 34 9.58 10.93 -9.56
CA GLU A 34 10.50 11.73 -8.74
C GLU A 34 11.00 13.00 -9.44
N GLY A 35 10.97 13.03 -10.78
CA GLY A 35 11.32 14.21 -11.56
C GLY A 35 10.21 15.28 -11.58
N THR A 36 10.52 16.43 -12.17
CA THR A 36 9.55 17.51 -12.43
C THR A 36 9.12 17.51 -13.89
N ILE A 37 7.83 17.74 -14.14
CA ILE A 37 7.30 18.01 -15.49
C ILE A 37 7.05 19.51 -15.70
N PHE A 38 7.13 20.33 -14.64
CA PHE A 38 7.04 21.78 -14.66
C PHE A 38 8.34 22.42 -14.16
N LYS A 39 9.32 22.61 -15.05
CA LYS A 39 10.65 23.16 -14.71
C LYS A 39 10.59 24.51 -13.97
N ASP A 40 9.63 25.37 -14.32
CA ASP A 40 9.49 26.70 -13.71
C ASP A 40 8.56 26.72 -12.47
N GLN A 41 7.95 25.57 -12.12
CA GLN A 41 6.98 25.46 -11.03
C GLN A 41 7.22 24.22 -10.14
N GLU A 42 8.47 23.75 -10.04
CA GLU A 42 8.85 22.53 -9.32
C GLU A 42 8.30 22.48 -7.89
N ASN A 43 8.45 23.56 -7.13
CA ASN A 43 7.93 23.66 -5.76
C ASN A 43 6.39 23.53 -5.69
N GLN A 44 5.67 24.02 -6.70
CA GLN A 44 4.21 23.88 -6.77
C GLN A 44 3.82 22.45 -7.11
N GLU A 45 4.55 21.83 -8.04
CA GLU A 45 4.36 20.43 -8.41
C GLU A 45 4.60 19.50 -7.22
N GLU A 46 5.69 19.68 -6.47
CA GLU A 46 6.04 18.86 -5.31
C GLU A 46 4.96 18.93 -4.21
N GLU A 47 4.48 20.13 -3.88
CA GLU A 47 3.42 20.28 -2.88
C GLU A 47 2.08 19.69 -3.36
N LEU A 48 1.77 19.81 -4.66
CA LEU A 48 0.59 19.17 -5.25
C LEU A 48 0.70 17.64 -5.19
N LYS A 49 1.85 17.06 -5.57
CA LYS A 49 2.12 15.61 -5.49
C LYS A 49 1.94 15.10 -4.07
N LYS A 50 2.60 15.75 -3.11
CA LYS A 50 2.53 15.41 -1.69
C LYS A 50 1.10 15.40 -1.17
N ILE A 51 0.31 16.43 -1.49
CA ILE A 51 -1.08 16.51 -1.03
C ILE A 51 -1.98 15.51 -1.76
N PHE A 52 -1.76 15.29 -3.06
CA PHE A 52 -2.48 14.27 -3.82
C PHE A 52 -2.22 12.87 -3.25
N ILE A 53 -0.95 12.44 -3.17
CA ILE A 53 -0.52 11.15 -2.61
C ILE A 53 -1.10 10.93 -1.21
N LYS A 54 -0.93 11.91 -0.32
CA LYS A 54 -1.44 11.83 1.05
C LYS A 54 -2.97 11.64 1.08
N SER A 55 -3.69 12.32 0.21
CA SER A 55 -5.16 12.19 0.15
C SER A 55 -5.56 10.82 -0.39
N LEU A 56 -4.85 10.28 -1.39
CA LEU A 56 -5.09 8.93 -1.91
C LEU A 56 -4.88 7.87 -0.82
N GLN A 57 -3.77 7.97 -0.10
CA GLN A 57 -3.41 7.04 0.97
C GLN A 57 -4.40 7.08 2.13
N ASN A 58 -4.77 8.29 2.56
CA ASN A 58 -5.76 8.45 3.62
C ASN A 58 -7.11 7.87 3.18
N GLN A 59 -7.58 8.18 1.97
CA GLN A 59 -8.86 7.67 1.47
C GLN A 59 -8.82 6.14 1.38
N ALA A 60 -7.77 5.56 0.78
CA ALA A 60 -7.60 4.12 0.64
C ALA A 60 -7.65 3.40 1.99
N ARG A 61 -6.92 3.95 2.98
CA ARG A 61 -6.92 3.47 4.36
C ARG A 61 -8.31 3.50 4.98
N TYR A 62 -9.00 4.64 4.92
CA TYR A 62 -10.32 4.77 5.55
C TYR A 62 -11.39 3.92 4.83
N SER A 63 -11.36 3.83 3.50
CA SER A 63 -12.27 3.00 2.71
C SER A 63 -12.17 1.53 3.11
N TYR A 64 -10.96 1.02 3.24
CA TYR A 64 -10.77 -0.35 3.67
C TYR A 64 -11.32 -0.56 5.08
N VAL A 65 -11.02 0.32 6.03
CA VAL A 65 -11.47 0.17 7.43
C VAL A 65 -12.99 0.15 7.52
N VAL A 66 -13.66 1.07 6.82
CA VAL A 66 -15.12 1.14 6.77
C VAL A 66 -15.72 -0.12 6.13
N LYS A 67 -15.14 -0.61 5.01
CA LYS A 67 -15.67 -1.78 4.29
C LYS A 67 -15.35 -3.12 4.98
N GLY A 68 -14.14 -3.28 5.48
CA GLY A 68 -13.62 -4.53 6.04
C GLY A 68 -13.97 -4.77 7.51
N TYR A 69 -14.16 -3.71 8.30
CA TYR A 69 -14.46 -3.82 9.73
C TYR A 69 -15.79 -3.18 10.14
N GLY A 70 -16.53 -2.59 9.21
CA GLY A 70 -17.82 -1.95 9.51
C GLY A 70 -17.70 -0.70 10.40
N ASP A 71 -16.50 -0.11 10.49
CA ASP A 71 -16.21 1.00 11.38
C ASP A 71 -16.92 2.29 10.92
N THR A 72 -17.92 2.71 11.70
CA THR A 72 -18.69 3.92 11.41
C THR A 72 -18.00 5.21 11.84
N GLY A 73 -17.03 5.16 12.77
CA GLY A 73 -16.29 6.33 13.24
C GLY A 73 -15.40 6.90 12.15
N ASN A 74 -14.72 6.01 11.43
CA ASN A 74 -13.84 6.35 10.31
C ASN A 74 -14.55 6.87 9.05
N LYS A 75 -15.89 6.75 8.96
CA LYS A 75 -16.67 7.28 7.82
C LYS A 75 -16.47 8.78 7.64
N ARG A 76 -16.36 9.53 8.73
CA ARG A 76 -16.10 10.98 8.69
C ARG A 76 -14.83 11.28 7.89
N ASN A 77 -13.74 10.61 8.22
CA ASN A 77 -12.45 10.84 7.59
C ASN A 77 -12.44 10.33 6.14
N MET A 78 -13.08 9.19 5.87
CA MET A 78 -13.27 8.68 4.51
C MET A 78 -13.97 9.70 3.61
N TYR A 79 -15.09 10.28 4.07
CA TYR A 79 -15.84 11.28 3.30
C TYR A 79 -15.07 12.58 3.09
N GLN A 80 -14.34 13.04 4.11
CA GLN A 80 -13.53 14.26 4.02
C GLN A 80 -12.39 14.11 3.01
N GLU A 81 -11.70 12.98 2.99
CA GLU A 81 -10.61 12.73 2.03
C GLU A 81 -11.13 12.53 0.61
N SER A 82 -12.27 11.86 0.44
CA SER A 82 -12.94 11.77 -0.87
C SER A 82 -13.27 13.15 -1.44
N ILE A 83 -13.75 14.07 -0.61
CA ILE A 83 -14.03 15.46 -1.03
C ILE A 83 -12.75 16.21 -1.34
N LYS A 84 -11.69 15.99 -0.57
CA LYS A 84 -10.39 16.60 -0.85
C LYS A 84 -9.85 16.15 -2.21
N ILE A 85 -9.94 14.86 -2.54
CA ILE A 85 -9.61 14.33 -3.87
C ILE A 85 -10.48 14.99 -4.95
N LYS A 86 -11.79 15.10 -4.71
CA LYS A 86 -12.72 15.76 -5.64
C LYS A 86 -12.39 17.24 -5.86
N LYS A 87 -11.95 17.96 -4.82
CA LYS A 87 -11.50 19.36 -4.91
C LYS A 87 -10.23 19.49 -5.75
N LEU A 88 -9.28 18.55 -5.62
CA LEU A 88 -8.06 18.51 -6.46
C LEU A 88 -8.45 18.35 -7.94
N PHE A 89 -9.39 17.45 -8.23
CA PHE A 89 -9.91 17.25 -9.58
C PHE A 89 -10.65 18.46 -10.15
N PHE A 90 -11.34 19.24 -9.31
CA PHE A 90 -12.01 20.47 -9.73
C PHE A 90 -11.06 21.66 -9.88
N GLY A 91 -9.76 21.50 -9.58
CA GLY A 91 -8.81 22.62 -9.54
C GLY A 91 -9.11 23.63 -8.42
N LYS A 92 -9.87 23.24 -7.40
CA LYS A 92 -10.25 24.10 -6.25
C LYS A 92 -9.21 24.02 -5.13
N ASN A 93 -7.92 24.15 -5.51
CA ASN A 93 -6.78 24.08 -4.61
C ASN A 93 -6.86 25.06 -3.43
N GLN A 94 -7.45 26.22 -3.67
CA GLN A 94 -7.63 27.29 -2.69
C GLN A 94 -8.53 26.86 -1.51
N ASP A 95 -9.40 25.88 -1.73
CA ASP A 95 -10.29 25.29 -0.71
C ASP A 95 -9.61 24.19 0.13
N ILE A 96 -8.35 23.87 -0.15
CA ILE A 96 -7.57 22.81 0.50
C ILE A 96 -6.47 23.44 1.35
N GLN A 97 -6.45 23.11 2.64
CA GLN A 97 -5.36 23.51 3.54
C GLN A 97 -4.03 22.91 3.04
N GLY A 98 -3.02 23.75 2.85
CA GLY A 98 -1.73 23.39 2.25
C GLY A 98 -1.59 23.83 0.79
N LEU A 99 -2.68 23.87 0.00
CA LEU A 99 -2.65 24.26 -1.42
C LEU A 99 -3.13 25.69 -1.71
N LYS A 100 -3.34 26.52 -0.69
CA LYS A 100 -3.84 27.91 -0.88
C LYS A 100 -2.98 28.78 -1.80
N LYS A 101 -1.70 28.42 -1.98
CA LYS A 101 -0.73 29.15 -2.81
C LYS A 101 -0.28 28.34 -4.04
N VAL A 102 -0.84 27.14 -4.25
CA VAL A 102 -0.49 26.27 -5.38
C VAL A 102 -1.47 26.54 -6.51
N GLU A 103 -0.98 27.22 -7.55
CA GLU A 103 -1.77 27.56 -8.74
C GLU A 103 -1.89 26.36 -9.69
N LEU A 104 -0.90 25.48 -9.70
CA LEU A 104 -0.89 24.26 -10.49
C LEU A 104 -2.03 23.31 -10.13
N THR A 105 -2.83 22.89 -11.12
CA THR A 105 -3.96 21.96 -10.93
C THR A 105 -3.67 20.58 -11.51
N LEU A 106 -4.49 19.57 -11.13
CA LEU A 106 -4.44 18.27 -11.79
C LEU A 106 -4.77 18.36 -13.29
N ASN A 107 -5.61 19.31 -13.72
CA ASN A 107 -5.84 19.48 -15.16
C ASN A 107 -4.59 20.00 -15.89
N ASP A 108 -3.78 20.85 -15.26
CA ASP A 108 -2.51 21.31 -15.84
C ASP A 108 -1.52 20.15 -15.98
N VAL A 109 -1.41 19.32 -14.93
CA VAL A 109 -0.63 18.06 -14.96
C VAL A 109 -1.09 17.18 -16.12
N TYR A 110 -2.40 16.96 -16.25
CA TYR A 110 -2.95 16.11 -17.30
C TYR A 110 -2.59 16.64 -18.69
N ARG A 111 -2.77 17.95 -18.91
CA ARG A 111 -2.43 18.62 -20.18
C ARG A 111 -0.95 18.48 -20.50
N GLN A 112 -0.06 18.62 -19.51
CA GLN A 112 1.37 18.49 -19.70
C GLN A 112 1.76 17.06 -20.13
N LEU A 113 1.08 16.05 -19.60
CA LEU A 113 1.33 14.64 -19.94
C LEU A 113 0.63 14.17 -21.22
N ASN A 114 -0.42 14.87 -21.66
CA ASN A 114 -1.26 14.48 -22.81
C ASN A 114 -1.23 15.53 -23.93
N ASP A 115 -0.06 16.12 -24.17
CA ASP A 115 0.22 16.99 -25.32
C ASP A 115 -0.79 18.15 -25.46
N GLY A 116 -1.16 18.73 -24.32
CA GLY A 116 -2.06 19.88 -24.20
C GLY A 116 -3.54 19.54 -24.12
N GLN A 117 -3.94 18.27 -24.23
CA GLN A 117 -5.34 17.84 -24.15
C GLN A 117 -5.90 17.97 -22.74
N ASN A 118 -7.14 18.46 -22.62
CA ASN A 118 -7.85 18.47 -21.34
C ASN A 118 -8.31 17.06 -20.97
N SER A 119 -8.40 16.81 -19.66
CA SER A 119 -9.09 15.61 -19.17
C SER A 119 -10.56 15.68 -19.56
N LYS A 120 -11.05 14.57 -20.11
CA LYS A 120 -12.44 14.38 -20.50
C LYS A 120 -13.30 14.01 -19.31
N PHE A 121 -12.73 13.32 -18.31
CA PHE A 121 -13.49 12.67 -17.23
C PHE A 121 -13.17 13.19 -15.82
N LEU A 122 -11.99 12.88 -15.28
CA LEU A 122 -11.65 13.12 -13.87
C LEU A 122 -11.48 14.60 -13.53
N CYS A 123 -11.03 15.45 -14.43
CA CYS A 123 -11.01 16.91 -14.21
C CYS A 123 -12.25 17.61 -14.77
N ASN A 124 -13.23 16.85 -15.28
CA ASN A 124 -14.48 17.40 -15.77
C ASN A 124 -15.51 17.53 -14.64
N GLU A 125 -15.72 18.76 -14.16
CA GLU A 125 -16.63 19.05 -13.04
C GLU A 125 -18.06 18.52 -13.28
N ALA A 126 -18.56 18.55 -14.53
CA ALA A 126 -19.91 18.10 -14.86
C ALA A 126 -20.09 16.58 -14.71
N ILE A 127 -19.02 15.82 -14.94
CA ILE A 127 -18.98 14.36 -14.76
C ILE A 127 -18.71 14.05 -13.29
N MET A 128 -17.62 14.58 -12.75
CA MET A 128 -17.16 14.26 -11.39
C MET A 128 -18.11 14.72 -10.29
N LYS A 129 -18.96 15.74 -10.50
CA LYS A 129 -20.00 16.09 -9.52
C LYS A 129 -20.97 14.94 -9.25
N LYS A 130 -21.15 14.02 -10.21
CA LYS A 130 -22.03 12.85 -10.11
C LYS A 130 -21.42 11.68 -9.34
N PHE A 131 -20.10 11.69 -9.15
CA PHE A 131 -19.38 10.63 -8.45
C PHE A 131 -19.00 11.01 -7.03
N TYR A 132 -19.08 10.01 -6.15
CA TYR A 132 -18.31 9.94 -4.92
C TYR A 132 -17.07 9.08 -5.17
N VAL A 133 -15.88 9.57 -4.80
CA VAL A 133 -14.63 8.84 -5.06
C VAL A 133 -14.33 7.90 -3.90
N GLN A 134 -14.13 6.62 -4.20
CA GLN A 134 -13.53 5.65 -3.29
C GLN A 134 -12.25 5.11 -3.91
N ILE A 135 -11.19 5.13 -3.14
CA ILE A 135 -9.90 4.53 -3.46
C ILE A 135 -9.88 3.15 -2.78
N LEU A 136 -9.68 2.09 -3.56
CA LEU A 136 -9.72 0.70 -3.07
C LEU A 136 -8.34 0.07 -3.08
N THR A 137 -7.94 -0.61 -2.02
CA THR A 137 -6.64 -1.29 -1.91
C THR A 137 -6.66 -2.75 -2.37
N ASP A 138 -7.84 -3.34 -2.53
CA ASP A 138 -8.07 -4.78 -2.70
C ASP A 138 -8.56 -5.16 -4.11
N LYS A 139 -8.80 -4.18 -4.99
CA LYS A 139 -9.31 -4.41 -6.34
C LYS A 139 -8.48 -3.68 -7.39
N PHE A 140 -8.05 -4.42 -8.41
CA PHE A 140 -7.68 -3.84 -9.71
C PHE A 140 -8.98 -3.36 -10.36
N SER A 141 -9.27 -2.08 -10.15
CA SER A 141 -10.10 -1.24 -11.01
C SER A 141 -11.36 -1.91 -11.56
N ASP A 142 -12.31 -2.28 -10.69
CA ASP A 142 -13.65 -2.59 -11.17
C ASP A 142 -14.74 -2.16 -10.18
N TYR A 143 -15.88 -1.84 -10.78
CA TYR A 143 -17.18 -1.48 -10.20
C TYR A 143 -17.35 0.01 -9.86
N GLU A 144 -17.86 0.79 -10.79
CA GLU A 144 -18.68 1.93 -10.38
C GLU A 144 -19.97 1.37 -9.76
N GLU A 145 -20.31 1.79 -8.55
CA GLU A 145 -21.49 1.30 -7.84
C GLU A 145 -22.60 2.35 -7.90
N ALA A 146 -23.76 1.96 -8.43
CA ALA A 146 -24.94 2.81 -8.38
C ALA A 146 -25.36 3.00 -6.91
N ILE A 147 -25.54 4.25 -6.48
CA ILE A 147 -26.07 4.50 -5.15
C ILE A 147 -27.58 4.29 -5.22
N LEU A 148 -28.06 3.18 -4.64
CA LEU A 148 -29.47 2.80 -4.69
C LEU A 148 -30.40 3.84 -4.03
N GLU A 149 -29.91 4.51 -2.97
CA GLU A 149 -30.66 5.55 -2.24
C GLU A 149 -29.85 6.88 -2.17
N PRO A 150 -29.72 7.65 -3.27
CA PRO A 150 -28.83 8.83 -3.30
C PRO A 150 -29.18 9.89 -2.26
N GLN A 151 -30.45 10.03 -1.89
CA GLN A 151 -30.86 10.96 -0.84
C GLN A 151 -30.41 10.52 0.55
N LYS A 152 -30.46 9.21 0.85
CA LYS A 152 -30.01 8.66 2.13
C LYS A 152 -28.50 8.74 2.25
N PHE A 153 -27.78 8.39 1.19
CA PHE A 153 -26.34 8.57 1.10
C PHE A 153 -25.95 10.04 1.32
N ARG A 154 -26.59 10.99 0.62
CA ARG A 154 -26.34 12.43 0.82
C ARG A 154 -26.56 12.84 2.28
N LYS A 155 -27.69 12.46 2.88
CA LYS A 155 -27.97 12.76 4.29
C LYS A 155 -26.94 12.16 5.23
N GLU A 156 -26.43 10.97 4.94
CA GLU A 156 -25.36 10.35 5.74
C GLU A 156 -24.07 11.16 5.63
N VAL A 157 -23.64 11.48 4.42
CA VAL A 157 -22.40 12.21 4.16
C VAL A 157 -22.46 13.64 4.70
N GLU A 158 -23.59 14.33 4.54
CA GLU A 158 -23.80 15.69 5.03
C GLU A 158 -23.71 15.83 6.56
N LYS A 159 -23.92 14.75 7.33
CA LYS A 159 -23.68 14.75 8.79
C LYS A 159 -22.23 15.07 9.13
N TYR A 160 -21.30 14.75 8.22
CA TYR A 160 -19.87 14.89 8.41
C TYR A 160 -19.29 16.14 7.73
N LEU A 161 -20.13 16.88 6.96
CA LEU A 161 -19.70 17.98 6.10
C LEU A 161 -20.47 19.26 6.42
N ASN A 162 -19.81 20.19 7.10
CA ASN A 162 -20.40 21.48 7.42
C ASN A 162 -20.21 22.51 6.29
N LYS A 163 -19.04 22.57 5.64
CA LYS A 163 -18.73 23.60 4.61
C LYS A 163 -18.71 23.07 3.17
N ASP A 164 -18.79 21.75 2.98
CA ASP A 164 -18.53 21.09 1.69
C ASP A 164 -19.73 20.35 1.10
N ARG A 165 -20.95 20.66 1.55
CA ARG A 165 -22.17 19.95 1.10
C ARG A 165 -22.39 20.02 -0.41
N GLN A 166 -21.97 21.13 -1.05
CA GLN A 166 -22.05 21.31 -2.49
C GLN A 166 -21.36 20.20 -3.29
N TYR A 167 -20.32 19.55 -2.73
CA TYR A 167 -19.58 18.49 -3.40
C TYR A 167 -20.32 17.15 -3.45
N VAL A 168 -21.42 16.99 -2.70
CA VAL A 168 -22.21 15.75 -2.64
C VAL A 168 -23.65 15.91 -3.14
N GLN A 169 -24.10 17.13 -3.42
CA GLN A 169 -25.48 17.42 -3.83
C GLN A 169 -25.96 16.63 -5.05
N HIS A 170 -25.06 16.36 -6.00
CA HIS A 170 -25.37 15.71 -7.28
C HIS A 170 -24.85 14.28 -7.39
N VAL A 171 -24.36 13.71 -6.30
CA VAL A 171 -23.77 12.36 -6.29
C VAL A 171 -24.86 11.31 -6.50
N THR A 172 -24.65 10.44 -7.47
CA THR A 172 -25.56 9.34 -7.83
C THR A 172 -24.84 8.00 -8.01
N ALA A 173 -23.51 8.00 -8.07
CA ALA A 173 -22.67 6.82 -8.20
C ALA A 173 -21.39 6.92 -7.35
N ILE A 174 -20.77 5.79 -7.07
CA ILE A 174 -19.45 5.68 -6.46
C ILE A 174 -18.45 5.28 -7.55
N ALA A 175 -17.41 6.10 -7.76
CA ALA A 175 -16.26 5.75 -8.57
C ALA A 175 -15.23 5.03 -7.67
N ASN A 176 -15.10 3.71 -7.84
CA ASN A 176 -14.08 2.92 -7.16
C ASN A 176 -12.79 2.93 -8.00
N LEU A 177 -11.83 3.75 -7.61
CA LEU A 177 -10.51 3.86 -8.24
C LEU A 177 -9.52 2.97 -7.49
N ALA A 178 -8.72 2.19 -8.20
CA ALA A 178 -7.72 1.35 -7.56
C ALA A 178 -6.63 2.22 -6.90
N TYR A 179 -6.25 1.90 -5.67
CA TYR A 179 -4.99 2.39 -5.12
C TYR A 179 -3.88 1.64 -5.85
N PRO A 180 -3.09 2.31 -6.68
CA PRO A 180 -2.19 1.63 -7.58
C PRO A 180 -0.89 1.26 -6.89
N PRO A 181 -0.19 0.21 -7.36
CA PRO A 181 1.20 -0.04 -6.97
C PRO A 181 2.05 1.21 -7.13
N CYS A 182 3.01 1.42 -6.22
CA CYS A 182 4.08 2.39 -6.43
C CYS A 182 4.84 2.00 -7.71
N PRO A 183 4.75 2.76 -8.80
CA PRO A 183 5.66 2.56 -9.91
C PRO A 183 7.02 3.08 -9.46
N ILE A 184 8.00 2.17 -9.38
CA ILE A 184 9.39 2.54 -9.13
C ILE A 184 9.89 3.31 -10.36
N PHE A 185 9.81 4.64 -10.30
CA PHE A 185 10.53 5.57 -11.18
C PHE A 185 11.73 6.09 -10.40
N SER A 186 12.90 6.09 -11.03
CA SER A 186 14.11 6.75 -10.54
C SER A 186 14.17 8.21 -11.02
N LYS A 187 14.98 9.05 -10.37
CA LYS A 187 15.30 10.40 -10.86
C LYS A 187 15.86 10.46 -12.28
N GLU A 188 16.36 9.33 -12.79
CA GLU A 188 16.95 9.19 -14.13
C GLU A 188 15.92 8.87 -15.21
N ASP A 189 14.70 8.48 -14.81
CA ASP A 189 13.62 8.21 -15.75
C ASP A 189 13.11 9.50 -16.40
N THR A 190 12.82 9.44 -17.69
CA THR A 190 12.29 10.57 -18.48
C THR A 190 10.76 10.58 -18.52
N ILE A 191 10.18 11.69 -18.97
CA ILE A 191 8.74 11.80 -19.24
C ILE A 191 8.30 10.76 -20.29
N GLU A 192 9.17 10.42 -21.24
CA GLU A 192 8.95 9.37 -22.22
C GLU A 192 8.92 7.97 -21.58
N ASN A 193 9.71 7.73 -20.53
CA ASN A 193 9.64 6.49 -19.74
C ASN A 193 8.30 6.39 -18.99
N LEU A 194 7.83 7.49 -18.41
CA LEU A 194 6.52 7.59 -17.76
C LEU A 194 5.37 7.32 -18.74
N LYS A 195 5.37 7.98 -19.91
CA LYS A 195 4.39 7.77 -20.99
C LYS A 195 4.41 6.32 -21.51
N GLY A 196 5.61 5.72 -21.63
CA GLY A 196 5.78 4.32 -22.00
C GLY A 196 5.20 3.35 -20.97
N TRP A 197 5.39 3.61 -19.67
CA TRP A 197 4.81 2.81 -18.59
C TRP A 197 3.28 2.85 -18.60
N LEU A 198 2.70 4.05 -18.74
CA LEU A 198 1.24 4.24 -18.82
C LEU A 198 0.62 3.39 -19.94
N LYS A 199 1.23 3.42 -21.13
CA LYS A 199 0.80 2.61 -22.27
C LYS A 199 0.85 1.11 -21.96
N ILE A 200 1.90 0.63 -21.30
CA ILE A 200 2.04 -0.78 -20.92
C ILE A 200 0.99 -1.20 -19.89
N GLN A 201 0.67 -0.37 -18.89
CA GLN A 201 -0.32 -0.71 -17.87
C GLN A 201 -1.74 -0.76 -18.44
N THR A 202 -2.12 0.24 -19.25
CA THR A 202 -3.41 0.23 -19.96
C THR A 202 -3.54 -1.03 -20.82
N GLU A 203 -2.49 -1.42 -21.57
CA GLU A 203 -2.49 -2.65 -22.38
C GLU A 203 -2.51 -3.94 -21.54
N LYS A 204 -1.90 -3.94 -20.35
CA LYS A 204 -1.84 -5.09 -19.44
C LYS A 204 -3.17 -5.30 -18.71
N GLU A 205 -3.83 -4.24 -18.22
CA GLU A 205 -5.17 -4.32 -17.64
C GLU A 205 -6.21 -4.78 -18.67
N ILE A 206 -6.13 -4.33 -19.92
CA ILE A 206 -7.02 -4.82 -21.00
C ILE A 206 -6.86 -6.34 -21.20
N LYS A 207 -5.66 -6.90 -20.97
CA LYS A 207 -5.41 -8.35 -20.98
C LYS A 207 -5.83 -9.03 -19.67
N GLU A 208 -5.63 -8.40 -18.52
CA GLU A 208 -5.93 -8.95 -17.19
C GLU A 208 -7.42 -8.81 -16.78
N LYS A 209 -8.22 -7.92 -17.40
CA LYS A 209 -9.69 -7.91 -17.28
C LYS A 209 -10.34 -9.23 -17.74
N LYS A 210 -9.63 -10.08 -18.50
CA LYS A 210 -10.05 -11.46 -18.83
C LYS A 210 -9.64 -12.51 -17.80
N LEU A 211 -8.81 -12.14 -16.83
CA LEU A 211 -8.23 -13.02 -15.83
C LEU A 211 -8.44 -12.37 -14.46
N HIS A 212 -9.69 -12.31 -13.99
CA HIS A 212 -9.97 -12.05 -12.58
C HIS A 212 -9.04 -12.98 -11.77
N GLN A 213 -8.02 -12.41 -11.13
CA GLN A 213 -7.17 -13.15 -10.21
C GLN A 213 -8.05 -13.49 -9.01
N GLU A 214 -8.64 -14.68 -9.05
CA GLU A 214 -9.15 -15.34 -7.86
C GLU A 214 -8.05 -15.25 -6.81
N ILE A 215 -8.33 -14.54 -5.71
CA ILE A 215 -7.51 -14.63 -4.50
C ILE A 215 -7.44 -16.12 -4.19
N SER A 216 -6.25 -16.70 -4.36
CA SER A 216 -6.08 -18.12 -4.13
C SER A 216 -6.39 -18.39 -2.66
N PRO A 217 -7.33 -19.28 -2.35
CA PRO A 217 -7.67 -19.58 -0.97
C PRO A 217 -6.42 -20.06 -0.23
N LEU A 218 -6.33 -19.72 1.06
CA LEU A 218 -5.24 -20.18 1.90
C LEU A 218 -5.16 -21.72 1.83
N PRO A 219 -3.96 -22.32 1.68
CA PRO A 219 -3.81 -23.77 1.69
C PRO A 219 -4.50 -24.39 2.90
N GLU A 220 -5.27 -25.46 2.69
CA GLU A 220 -6.15 -26.07 3.71
C GLU A 220 -5.38 -26.46 4.99
N GLU A 221 -4.16 -26.96 4.85
CA GLU A 221 -3.27 -27.30 5.98
C GLU A 221 -2.95 -26.07 6.85
N LEU A 222 -2.72 -24.91 6.24
CA LEU A 222 -2.44 -23.67 6.95
C LEU A 222 -3.71 -23.10 7.59
N TYR A 223 -4.85 -23.26 6.93
CA TYR A 223 -6.15 -22.85 7.49
C TYR A 223 -6.53 -23.69 8.73
N LYS A 224 -6.26 -24.99 8.73
CA LYS A 224 -6.62 -25.86 9.86
C LYS A 224 -5.67 -25.72 11.05
N ASP A 225 -4.36 -25.71 10.79
CA ASP A 225 -3.38 -25.90 11.86
C ASP A 225 -2.68 -24.59 12.28
N TYR A 226 -2.74 -23.54 11.45
CA TYR A 226 -1.94 -22.33 11.61
C TYR A 226 -2.72 -21.02 11.40
N PHE A 227 -4.05 -21.05 11.30
CA PHE A 227 -4.84 -19.85 11.00
C PHE A 227 -4.69 -18.75 12.04
N ASP A 228 -4.70 -19.09 13.33
CA ASP A 228 -4.49 -18.11 14.40
C ASP A 228 -3.11 -17.46 14.32
N LYS A 229 -2.08 -18.25 13.95
CA LYS A 229 -0.73 -17.71 13.72
C LYS A 229 -0.70 -16.80 12.50
N ILE A 230 -1.35 -17.15 11.40
CA ILE A 230 -1.44 -16.29 10.23
C ILE A 230 -2.10 -14.97 10.61
N LYS A 231 -3.24 -15.02 11.31
CA LYS A 231 -3.95 -13.83 11.80
C LYS A 231 -3.08 -12.97 12.72
N GLY A 232 -2.39 -13.57 13.68
CA GLY A 232 -1.44 -12.87 14.56
C GLY A 232 -0.26 -12.26 13.78
N GLY A 233 0.21 -12.96 12.75
CA GLY A 233 1.25 -12.50 11.83
C GLY A 233 0.82 -11.26 11.04
N VAL A 234 -0.43 -11.18 10.57
CA VAL A 234 -0.95 -9.97 9.90
C VAL A 234 -0.86 -8.75 10.81
N VAL A 235 -1.25 -8.92 12.08
CA VAL A 235 -1.25 -7.84 13.06
C VAL A 235 0.18 -7.43 13.40
N GLN A 236 1.07 -8.41 13.65
CA GLN A 236 2.50 -8.17 13.85
C GLN A 236 3.13 -7.44 12.68
N TRP A 237 2.85 -7.89 11.46
CA TRP A 237 3.34 -7.28 10.24
C TRP A 237 2.94 -5.81 10.14
N SER A 238 1.65 -5.54 10.34
CA SER A 238 1.11 -4.19 10.25
C SER A 238 1.75 -3.22 11.26
N ILE A 239 2.04 -3.71 12.48
CA ILE A 239 2.75 -2.95 13.52
C ILE A 239 4.19 -2.64 13.09
N ILE A 240 4.93 -3.64 12.61
CA ILE A 240 6.32 -3.46 12.20
C ILE A 240 6.45 -2.57 10.97
N VAL A 241 5.55 -2.69 9.98
CA VAL A 241 5.50 -1.79 8.83
C VAL A 241 5.20 -0.36 9.27
N ALA A 242 4.23 -0.15 10.16
CA ALA A 242 3.95 1.18 10.67
C ALA A 242 5.17 1.76 11.41
N TRP A 243 5.88 0.96 12.20
CA TRP A 243 7.12 1.37 12.87
C TRP A 243 8.22 1.76 11.89
N SER A 244 8.40 1.04 10.79
CA SER A 244 9.45 1.37 9.82
C SER A 244 9.22 2.70 9.12
N TRP A 245 7.99 3.23 9.17
CA TRP A 245 7.63 4.52 8.57
C TRP A 245 7.79 5.71 9.52
N ILE A 246 8.13 5.47 10.79
CA ILE A 246 8.25 6.52 11.79
C ILE A 246 9.70 6.97 11.88
N GLU A 247 9.93 8.26 11.66
CA GLU A 247 11.25 8.87 11.79
C GLU A 247 11.72 8.95 13.25
N GLU A 248 10.79 9.24 14.17
CA GLU A 248 11.10 9.29 15.59
C GLU A 248 11.42 7.89 16.16
N SER A 249 12.30 7.86 17.15
CA SER A 249 12.57 6.63 17.89
C SER A 249 11.45 6.34 18.87
N ILE A 250 11.07 5.07 18.99
CA ILE A 250 10.12 4.59 20.00
C ILE A 250 10.73 4.50 21.40
N TYR A 251 12.02 4.79 21.55
CA TYR A 251 12.72 4.80 22.82
C TYR A 251 12.96 6.23 23.32
N PRO A 252 12.81 6.50 24.63
CA PRO A 252 13.03 7.82 25.18
C PRO A 252 14.50 8.25 25.05
N GLN A 253 14.76 9.56 25.07
CA GLN A 253 16.11 10.15 24.96
C GLN A 253 17.09 9.63 26.02
N THR A 254 16.58 9.11 27.14
CA THR A 254 17.39 8.49 28.19
C THR A 254 17.96 7.12 27.80
N GLU A 255 17.47 6.50 26.71
CA GLU A 255 17.88 5.18 26.22
C GLU A 255 18.68 5.28 24.91
N GLU A 256 19.71 6.13 24.86
CA GLU A 256 20.47 6.46 23.65
C GLU A 256 21.02 5.23 22.90
N LYS A 257 21.52 4.20 23.62
CA LYS A 257 21.97 2.95 22.98
C LYS A 257 20.85 2.31 22.15
N LYS A 258 19.63 2.21 22.69
CA LYS A 258 18.50 1.58 22.00
C LYS A 258 18.00 2.44 20.84
N ARG A 259 18.06 3.76 20.94
CA ARG A 259 17.72 4.68 19.84
C ARG A 259 18.66 4.45 18.64
N CYS A 260 19.96 4.39 18.89
CA CYS A 260 20.96 4.08 17.86
C CYS A 260 20.80 2.68 17.26
N GLU A 261 20.46 1.68 18.07
CA GLU A 261 20.17 0.32 17.60
C GLU A 261 18.87 0.25 16.77
N GLU A 262 17.83 0.97 17.19
CA GLU A 262 16.57 1.07 16.45
C GLU A 262 16.79 1.68 15.07
N GLU A 263 17.54 2.77 14.97
CA GLU A 263 17.84 3.42 13.69
C GLU A 263 18.54 2.45 12.72
N LYS A 264 19.54 1.70 13.22
CA LYS A 264 20.26 0.70 12.42
C LYS A 264 19.34 -0.44 11.97
N LEU A 265 18.55 -0.99 12.90
CA LEU A 265 17.60 -2.06 12.61
C LEU A 265 16.57 -1.61 11.59
N LYS A 266 16.02 -0.39 11.76
CA LYS A 266 15.01 0.20 10.88
C LYS A 266 15.55 0.40 9.47
N LYS A 267 16.74 0.99 9.35
CA LYS A 267 17.41 1.22 8.07
C LYS A 267 17.67 -0.10 7.34
N PHE A 268 18.21 -1.10 8.05
CA PHE A 268 18.46 -2.42 7.48
C PHE A 268 17.16 -3.11 7.05
N PHE A 269 16.13 -3.07 7.90
CA PHE A 269 14.82 -3.64 7.60
C PHE A 269 14.22 -3.06 6.31
N ILE A 270 14.23 -1.74 6.15
CA ILE A 270 13.72 -1.08 4.94
C ILE A 270 14.54 -1.51 3.72
N GLN A 271 15.87 -1.46 3.84
CA GLN A 271 16.80 -1.78 2.76
C GLN A 271 16.62 -3.22 2.26
N SER A 272 16.61 -4.23 3.13
CA SER A 272 16.44 -5.64 2.74
C SER A 272 15.12 -5.88 1.99
N PHE A 273 14.05 -5.18 2.38
CA PHE A 273 12.74 -5.32 1.74
C PHE A 273 12.71 -4.68 0.35
N GLU A 274 13.32 -3.49 0.20
CA GLU A 274 13.46 -2.81 -1.09
C GLU A 274 14.36 -3.58 -2.06
N GLU A 275 15.49 -4.08 -1.56
CA GLU A 275 16.43 -4.89 -2.34
C GLU A 275 15.78 -6.19 -2.82
N GLN A 276 15.10 -6.92 -1.95
CA GLN A 276 14.43 -8.15 -2.35
C GLN A 276 13.35 -7.92 -3.40
N ALA A 277 12.52 -6.89 -3.22
CA ALA A 277 11.49 -6.53 -4.19
C ALA A 277 12.11 -6.15 -5.56
N SER A 278 13.24 -5.44 -5.55
CA SER A 278 14.01 -5.09 -6.76
C SER A 278 14.56 -6.33 -7.46
N TYR A 279 15.24 -7.22 -6.74
CA TYR A 279 15.78 -8.47 -7.28
C TYR A 279 14.69 -9.37 -7.86
N ARG A 280 13.57 -9.51 -7.14
CA ARG A 280 12.41 -10.26 -7.62
C ARG A 280 11.87 -9.70 -8.93
N LYS A 281 11.78 -8.37 -9.05
CA LYS A 281 11.32 -7.69 -10.28
C LYS A 281 12.27 -7.94 -11.44
N LEU A 282 13.58 -7.83 -11.21
CA LEU A 282 14.61 -8.09 -12.23
C LEU A 282 14.55 -9.55 -12.72
N TYR A 283 14.47 -10.50 -11.80
CA TYR A 283 14.34 -11.91 -12.15
C TYR A 283 13.06 -12.20 -12.92
N ASN A 284 11.90 -11.78 -12.41
CA ASN A 284 10.61 -12.09 -13.04
C ASN A 284 10.44 -11.43 -14.42
N ARG A 285 11.06 -10.26 -14.64
CA ARG A 285 10.90 -9.51 -15.89
C ARG A 285 11.95 -9.86 -16.94
N TYR A 286 13.20 -10.10 -16.51
CA TYR A 286 14.34 -10.23 -17.42
C TYR A 286 15.03 -11.60 -17.33
N GLY A 287 14.62 -12.48 -16.41
CA GLY A 287 15.27 -13.77 -16.21
C GLY A 287 16.69 -13.66 -15.66
N ASP A 288 16.99 -12.60 -14.89
CA ASP A 288 18.32 -12.38 -14.33
C ASP A 288 18.63 -13.38 -13.21
N ASP A 289 19.54 -14.32 -13.49
CA ASP A 289 19.96 -15.36 -12.54
C ASP A 289 20.75 -14.81 -11.34
N ASN A 290 21.47 -13.69 -11.48
CA ASN A 290 22.12 -13.04 -10.35
C ASN A 290 21.08 -12.41 -9.42
N ALA A 291 20.06 -11.78 -10.00
CA ALA A 291 18.92 -11.27 -9.24
C ALA A 291 18.16 -12.40 -8.54
N LYS A 292 18.02 -13.57 -9.18
CA LYS A 292 17.44 -14.76 -8.53
C LYS A 292 18.22 -15.21 -7.30
N ALA A 293 19.56 -15.28 -7.40
CA ALA A 293 20.40 -15.63 -6.27
C ALA A 293 20.27 -14.62 -5.13
N ASN A 294 20.28 -13.32 -5.44
CA ASN A 294 20.12 -12.28 -4.41
C ASN A 294 18.72 -12.29 -3.78
N MET A 295 17.66 -12.52 -4.56
CA MET A 295 16.30 -12.70 -4.04
C MET A 295 16.24 -13.84 -3.00
N TYR A 296 16.89 -14.98 -3.28
CA TYR A 296 16.96 -16.08 -2.32
C TYR A 296 17.76 -15.75 -1.06
N ARG A 297 18.89 -15.03 -1.18
CA ARG A 297 19.66 -14.56 -0.01
C ARG A 297 18.83 -13.63 0.85
N GLU A 298 18.19 -12.63 0.24
CA GLU A 298 17.35 -11.69 0.97
C GLU A 298 16.16 -12.37 1.65
N SER A 299 15.57 -13.40 1.05
CA SER A 299 14.53 -14.19 1.72
C SER A 299 15.04 -14.85 3.01
N ILE A 300 16.27 -15.38 3.01
CA ILE A 300 16.91 -15.94 4.22
C ILE A 300 17.19 -14.83 5.23
N THR A 301 17.73 -13.69 4.80
CA THR A 301 17.98 -12.50 5.64
C THR A 301 16.70 -12.01 6.33
N ILE A 302 15.60 -11.87 5.57
CA ILE A 302 14.30 -11.46 6.10
C ILE A 302 13.76 -12.47 7.09
N LYS A 303 13.92 -13.78 6.84
CA LYS A 303 13.56 -14.81 7.82
C LYS A 303 14.38 -14.70 9.10
N LYS A 304 15.69 -14.44 9.01
CA LYS A 304 16.54 -14.20 10.19
C LYS A 304 16.06 -12.99 11.00
N LEU A 305 15.66 -11.90 10.35
CA LEU A 305 15.06 -10.73 11.01
C LEU A 305 13.81 -11.12 11.80
N PHE A 306 12.86 -11.82 11.16
CA PHE A 306 11.61 -12.24 11.80
C PHE A 306 11.83 -13.23 12.96
N LEU A 307 12.87 -14.06 12.87
CA LEU A 307 13.26 -15.02 13.89
C LEU A 307 14.17 -14.43 14.97
N ASN A 308 14.36 -13.11 14.99
CA ASN A 308 15.18 -12.38 15.95
C ASN A 308 16.64 -12.86 15.97
N LYS A 309 17.17 -13.23 14.80
CA LYS A 309 18.53 -13.74 14.59
C LYS A 309 19.47 -12.67 14.04
N ASN A 310 19.43 -11.47 14.61
CA ASN A 310 20.31 -10.36 14.22
C ASN A 310 21.79 -10.74 14.28
N SER A 311 22.20 -11.56 15.25
CA SER A 311 23.56 -12.09 15.37
C SER A 311 24.02 -12.94 14.18
N GLU A 312 23.10 -13.39 13.33
CA GLU A 312 23.37 -14.19 12.13
C GLU A 312 23.35 -13.35 10.83
N ILE A 313 23.21 -12.02 10.98
CA ILE A 313 23.20 -11.02 9.91
C ILE A 313 24.40 -10.10 10.14
N GLN A 314 25.33 -10.06 9.18
CA GLN A 314 26.61 -9.36 9.33
C GLN A 314 26.45 -7.87 9.70
N GLU A 315 25.48 -7.21 9.08
CA GLU A 315 25.17 -5.80 9.27
C GLU A 315 24.54 -5.49 10.64
N LEU A 316 23.93 -6.51 11.27
CA LEU A 316 23.23 -6.40 12.54
C LEU A 316 23.88 -7.20 13.68
N GLU A 317 25.07 -7.78 13.48
CA GLU A 317 25.74 -8.65 14.46
C GLU A 317 25.91 -7.97 15.84
N LYS A 318 26.05 -6.64 15.85
CA LYS A 318 26.24 -5.80 17.05
C LYS A 318 24.96 -5.09 17.52
N VAL A 319 23.81 -5.42 16.94
CA VAL A 319 22.51 -4.81 17.26
C VAL A 319 21.71 -5.80 18.11
N ASP A 320 21.73 -5.58 19.44
CA ASP A 320 21.02 -6.44 20.40
C ASP A 320 19.49 -6.30 20.26
N LEU A 321 19.01 -5.15 19.80
CA LEU A 321 17.60 -4.84 19.60
C LEU A 321 17.01 -5.60 18.41
N THR A 322 15.98 -6.40 18.64
CA THR A 322 15.31 -7.24 17.62
C THR A 322 13.91 -6.74 17.25
N LEU A 323 13.31 -7.26 16.18
CA LEU A 323 11.92 -6.96 15.81
C LEU A 323 10.92 -7.35 16.92
N GLU A 324 11.19 -8.42 17.68
CA GLU A 324 10.41 -8.75 18.87
C GLU A 324 10.49 -7.67 19.94
N ASN A 325 11.66 -7.08 20.19
CA ASN A 325 11.77 -5.99 21.16
C ASN A 325 11.01 -4.74 20.71
N ILE A 326 11.06 -4.43 19.41
CA ILE A 326 10.24 -3.36 18.81
C ILE A 326 8.75 -3.65 19.03
N TYR A 327 8.30 -4.85 18.68
CA TYR A 327 6.91 -5.24 18.85
C TYR A 327 6.46 -5.16 20.31
N GLN A 328 7.24 -5.71 21.25
CA GLN A 328 6.96 -5.67 22.69
C GLN A 328 6.86 -4.22 23.19
N LYS A 329 7.79 -3.34 22.79
CA LYS A 329 7.76 -1.93 23.19
C LYS A 329 6.50 -1.21 22.68
N LEU A 330 6.10 -1.48 21.45
CA LEU A 330 4.87 -0.92 20.85
C LEU A 330 3.58 -1.51 21.39
N THR A 331 3.65 -2.71 21.99
CA THR A 331 2.48 -3.47 22.42
C THR A 331 2.41 -3.71 23.94
N GLY A 332 3.04 -2.85 24.73
CA GLY A 332 2.98 -2.94 26.18
C GLY A 332 3.53 -4.26 26.76
N GLY A 333 4.48 -4.90 26.06
CA GLY A 333 5.17 -6.11 26.47
C GLY A 333 4.62 -7.42 25.91
N ARG A 334 3.70 -7.39 24.92
CA ARG A 334 3.23 -8.64 24.29
C ARG A 334 4.33 -9.27 23.45
N THR A 335 4.48 -10.59 23.57
CA THR A 335 5.39 -11.36 22.74
C THR A 335 4.75 -11.68 21.39
N PRO A 336 5.49 -11.55 20.27
CA PRO A 336 5.01 -12.05 18.99
C PRO A 336 4.87 -13.57 19.05
N ASP A 337 3.80 -14.11 18.47
CA ASP A 337 3.44 -15.53 18.46
C ASP A 337 3.49 -16.18 17.05
N SER A 338 3.71 -15.37 16.01
CA SER A 338 3.67 -15.81 14.62
C SER A 338 5.06 -15.81 13.99
N PHE A 339 5.61 -14.63 13.71
CA PHE A 339 6.88 -14.52 12.99
C PHE A 339 8.11 -14.94 13.79
N SER A 340 8.01 -14.94 15.12
CA SER A 340 9.05 -15.48 16.02
C SER A 340 8.98 -17.01 16.15
N TYR A 341 7.91 -17.66 15.68
CA TYR A 341 7.74 -19.11 15.82
C TYR A 341 8.47 -19.86 14.70
N GLY A 342 9.71 -20.27 15.00
CA GLY A 342 10.63 -20.94 14.07
C GLY A 342 10.01 -22.05 13.22
N LYS A 343 9.23 -22.96 13.82
CA LYS A 343 8.61 -24.07 13.09
C LYS A 343 7.64 -23.58 12.01
N PHE A 344 6.88 -22.53 12.29
CA PHE A 344 5.94 -21.95 11.32
C PHE A 344 6.68 -21.14 10.27
N MET A 345 7.56 -20.21 10.66
CA MET A 345 8.29 -19.39 9.69
C MET A 345 9.20 -20.19 8.76
N ASN A 346 9.77 -21.30 9.23
CA ASN A 346 10.61 -22.15 8.39
C ASN A 346 9.83 -22.82 7.24
N MET A 347 8.51 -22.89 7.31
CA MET A 347 7.65 -23.42 6.24
C MET A 347 7.56 -22.49 5.01
N PHE A 348 7.99 -21.23 5.12
CA PHE A 348 7.80 -20.23 4.07
C PHE A 348 9.13 -19.82 3.42
N HIS A 349 9.13 -19.71 2.10
CA HIS A 349 9.98 -18.77 1.38
C HIS A 349 9.28 -17.41 1.39
N VAL A 350 9.99 -16.33 1.71
CA VAL A 350 9.42 -14.99 1.80
C VAL A 350 9.74 -14.21 0.52
N ASP A 351 8.71 -13.72 -0.15
CA ASP A 351 8.76 -12.82 -1.32
C ASP A 351 8.19 -11.46 -0.90
N ILE A 352 8.92 -10.37 -1.11
CA ILE A 352 8.43 -9.02 -0.83
C ILE A 352 7.82 -8.43 -2.08
N LEU A 353 6.61 -7.90 -1.92
CA LEU A 353 5.87 -7.19 -2.95
C LEU A 353 5.74 -5.72 -2.56
N THR A 354 6.27 -4.83 -3.40
CA THR A 354 6.07 -3.38 -3.28
C THR A 354 5.01 -2.86 -4.27
N ASP A 355 4.59 -3.73 -5.19
CA ASP A 355 3.61 -3.47 -6.25
C ASP A 355 2.23 -4.10 -5.96
N LYS A 356 1.99 -4.56 -4.74
CA LYS A 356 0.69 -5.06 -4.29
C LYS A 356 0.42 -4.64 -2.87
N PHE A 357 -0.87 -4.49 -2.55
CA PHE A 357 -1.34 -4.25 -1.18
C PHE A 357 -1.84 -5.51 -0.50
N ALA A 358 -2.16 -6.55 -1.27
CA ALA A 358 -2.54 -7.87 -0.79
C ALA A 358 -1.36 -8.85 -0.85
N ALA A 359 -1.01 -9.39 0.30
CA ALA A 359 -0.17 -10.56 0.46
C ALA A 359 -0.93 -11.82 0.03
N ASP A 360 -0.21 -12.89 -0.28
CA ASP A 360 -0.82 -14.20 -0.46
C ASP A 360 0.14 -15.30 -0.02
N VAL A 361 -0.39 -16.50 0.14
CA VAL A 361 0.42 -17.68 0.43
C VAL A 361 0.12 -18.74 -0.61
N LYS A 362 1.17 -19.23 -1.28
CA LYS A 362 1.07 -20.24 -2.34
C LYS A 362 1.76 -21.52 -1.91
N LYS A 363 1.12 -22.65 -2.14
CA LYS A 363 1.74 -23.97 -1.98
C LYS A 363 2.77 -24.17 -3.08
N ILE A 364 3.98 -24.57 -2.72
CA ILE A 364 5.01 -24.96 -3.69
C ILE A 364 4.65 -26.35 -4.22
N PRO A 365 4.46 -26.54 -5.54
CA PRO A 365 4.05 -27.82 -6.09
C PRO A 365 5.03 -28.96 -5.78
N ASN A 366 6.33 -28.68 -5.88
CA ASN A 366 7.40 -29.62 -5.56
C ASN A 366 8.42 -28.99 -4.59
N PRO A 367 8.18 -29.06 -3.26
CA PRO A 367 9.04 -28.43 -2.27
C PRO A 367 10.50 -28.92 -2.32
N LYS A 368 10.72 -30.21 -2.60
CA LYS A 368 12.07 -30.78 -2.66
C LYS A 368 12.90 -30.16 -3.78
N GLU A 369 12.34 -30.11 -4.98
CA GLU A 369 12.99 -29.50 -6.14
C GLU A 369 13.25 -28.00 -5.93
N PHE A 370 12.31 -27.29 -5.30
CA PHE A 370 12.51 -25.89 -4.92
C PHE A 370 13.70 -25.74 -3.95
N ILE A 371 13.77 -26.55 -2.89
CA ILE A 371 14.84 -26.52 -1.90
C ILE A 371 16.19 -26.84 -2.57
N GLU A 372 16.26 -27.89 -3.38
CA GLU A 372 17.46 -28.26 -4.14
C GLU A 372 17.90 -27.13 -5.08
N GLY A 373 16.94 -26.46 -5.73
CA GLY A 373 17.19 -25.29 -6.57
C GLY A 373 17.81 -24.13 -5.78
N VAL A 374 17.24 -23.78 -4.62
CA VAL A 374 17.77 -22.72 -3.74
C VAL A 374 19.17 -23.09 -3.25
N MET A 375 19.36 -24.31 -2.76
CA MET A 375 20.66 -24.81 -2.30
C MET A 375 21.73 -24.71 -3.38
N LYS A 376 21.41 -25.15 -4.60
CA LYS A 376 22.31 -25.06 -5.74
C LYS A 376 22.65 -23.62 -6.12
N THR A 377 21.64 -22.74 -6.18
CA THR A 377 21.83 -21.33 -6.55
C THR A 377 22.68 -20.59 -5.51
N LEU A 378 22.49 -20.88 -4.22
CA LEU A 378 23.22 -20.23 -3.13
C LEU A 378 24.49 -20.96 -2.71
N ASN A 379 24.74 -22.14 -3.28
CA ASN A 379 25.85 -23.02 -2.92
C ASN A 379 25.83 -23.45 -1.44
N ILE A 380 24.62 -23.62 -0.87
CA ILE A 380 24.37 -24.05 0.52
C ILE A 380 24.38 -25.58 0.58
N LYS A 381 25.05 -26.15 1.57
CA LYS A 381 25.11 -27.59 1.86
C LYS A 381 24.34 -27.94 3.13
N GLU A 382 23.97 -29.21 3.26
CA GLU A 382 23.42 -29.71 4.52
C GLU A 382 24.44 -29.52 5.64
N GLY A 383 24.01 -28.94 6.75
CA GLY A 383 24.86 -28.59 7.89
C GLY A 383 25.38 -27.15 7.88
N ASP A 384 25.26 -26.41 6.77
CA ASP A 384 25.53 -24.98 6.75
C ASP A 384 24.51 -24.24 7.62
N GLN A 385 24.93 -23.10 8.19
CA GLN A 385 24.08 -22.29 9.08
C GLN A 385 22.75 -21.90 8.41
N ASP A 386 22.76 -21.60 7.11
CA ASP A 386 21.56 -21.16 6.39
C ASP A 386 20.63 -22.30 5.96
N TYR A 387 21.10 -23.55 6.02
CA TYR A 387 20.30 -24.72 5.65
C TYR A 387 19.01 -24.85 6.49
N GLN A 388 19.06 -24.42 7.76
CA GLN A 388 17.89 -24.46 8.64
C GLN A 388 16.73 -23.56 8.18
N TYR A 389 17.00 -22.51 7.39
CA TYR A 389 15.99 -21.59 6.89
C TYR A 389 15.35 -22.05 5.58
N ILE A 390 15.84 -23.13 4.97
CA ILE A 390 15.36 -23.62 3.67
C ILE A 390 14.79 -25.04 3.72
N LYS A 391 15.32 -25.91 4.60
CA LYS A 391 15.01 -27.35 4.59
C LYS A 391 13.53 -27.73 4.79
N ASP A 392 12.75 -26.87 5.42
CA ASP A 392 11.33 -27.13 5.76
C ASP A 392 10.35 -26.31 4.88
N VAL A 393 10.85 -25.61 3.87
CA VAL A 393 10.03 -24.73 3.01
C VAL A 393 9.01 -25.53 2.21
N LYS A 394 7.74 -25.13 2.31
CA LYS A 394 6.57 -25.73 1.63
C LYS A 394 5.71 -24.70 0.90
N TYR A 395 5.87 -23.42 1.26
CA TYR A 395 5.02 -22.33 0.81
C TYR A 395 5.86 -21.14 0.37
N ILE A 396 5.33 -20.34 -0.54
CA ILE A 396 5.81 -18.98 -0.81
C ILE A 396 4.83 -18.03 -0.12
N ALA A 397 5.31 -17.24 0.84
CA ALA A 397 4.59 -16.13 1.44
C ALA A 397 4.97 -14.86 0.67
N ASN A 398 4.05 -14.36 -0.14
CA ASN A 398 4.19 -13.05 -0.74
C ASN A 398 3.72 -12.02 0.29
N ILE A 399 4.64 -11.28 0.89
CA ILE A 399 4.38 -10.27 1.92
C ILE A 399 4.45 -8.89 1.28
N THR A 400 3.44 -8.06 1.54
CA THR A 400 3.40 -6.70 0.98
C THR A 400 4.14 -5.72 1.89
N TYR A 401 5.05 -4.95 1.30
CA TYR A 401 5.68 -3.80 1.93
C TYR A 401 5.28 -2.54 1.14
N PRO A 402 4.14 -1.92 1.49
CA PRO A 402 3.64 -0.79 0.74
C PRO A 402 4.62 0.40 0.83
N PRO A 403 4.68 1.26 -0.20
CA PRO A 403 5.47 2.48 -0.13
C PRO A 403 5.07 3.29 1.10
N CYS A 404 6.07 3.83 1.82
CA CYS A 404 5.80 4.79 2.88
C CYS A 404 4.98 5.95 2.29
N PRO A 405 3.87 6.36 2.92
CA PRO A 405 3.20 7.58 2.57
C PRO A 405 4.19 8.74 2.54
N ALA A 406 4.16 9.57 1.49
CA ALA A 406 5.00 10.76 1.44
C ALA A 406 4.62 11.69 2.60
N PHE A 407 5.28 11.52 3.74
CA PHE A 407 5.07 12.34 4.92
C PHE A 407 6.10 13.47 4.88
N GLY A 408 5.59 14.69 4.68
CA GLY A 408 6.16 15.82 5.43
C GLY A 408 5.84 15.65 6.93
N PRO A 409 6.25 16.58 7.82
CA PRO A 409 6.46 16.42 9.28
C PRO A 409 5.25 16.02 10.18
N ALA A 410 4.21 15.43 9.62
CA ALA A 410 3.17 14.67 10.32
C ALA A 410 3.53 13.17 10.32
N THR A 411 4.68 12.85 10.90
CA THR A 411 5.11 11.50 11.27
C THR A 411 4.33 11.06 12.51
N PHE A 412 3.93 9.79 12.59
CA PHE A 412 3.26 9.26 13.78
C PHE A 412 4.19 9.40 14.99
N THR A 413 3.71 9.97 16.09
CA THR A 413 4.46 10.08 17.36
C THR A 413 4.35 8.78 18.17
N GLU A 414 5.30 8.50 19.09
CA GLU A 414 5.24 7.35 20.03
C GLU A 414 3.87 7.25 20.72
N HIS A 415 3.34 8.39 21.17
CA HIS A 415 2.01 8.47 21.76
C HIS A 415 0.86 8.13 20.80
N GLU A 416 1.00 8.29 19.49
CA GLU A 416 -0.01 7.87 18.51
C GLU A 416 -0.01 6.35 18.31
N LEU A 417 1.15 5.68 18.45
CA LEU A 417 1.28 4.22 18.45
C LEU A 417 0.77 3.58 19.76
N GLU A 418 1.14 4.12 20.92
CA GLU A 418 0.68 3.60 22.22
C GLU A 418 -0.84 3.73 22.38
N ARG A 419 -1.39 4.86 21.94
CA ARG A 419 -2.84 5.08 21.92
C ARG A 419 -3.54 4.11 20.99
N TRP A 420 -2.93 3.80 19.84
CA TRP A 420 -3.46 2.81 18.91
C TRP A 420 -3.56 1.40 19.51
N GLU A 421 -2.51 0.91 20.17
CA GLU A 421 -2.51 -0.43 20.80
C GLU A 421 -3.62 -0.58 21.86
N HIS A 422 -3.94 0.52 22.55
CA HIS A 422 -4.96 0.58 23.59
C HIS A 422 -6.36 0.97 23.06
N GLY A 423 -6.52 1.17 21.75
CA GLY A 423 -7.79 1.62 21.16
C GLY A 423 -8.22 3.03 21.61
N LYS A 424 -7.27 3.94 21.86
CA LYS A 424 -7.48 5.28 22.42
C LYS A 424 -7.09 6.37 21.41
N LYS A 425 -7.63 7.58 21.60
CA LYS A 425 -7.35 8.78 20.80
C LYS A 425 -6.60 9.86 21.57
N LYS A 426 -6.11 10.86 20.82
CA LYS A 426 -5.55 12.13 21.29
C LYS A 426 -6.49 12.90 22.25
N ASP A 427 -7.81 12.69 22.12
CA ASP A 427 -8.86 13.50 22.76
C ASP A 427 -9.94 12.70 23.53
N ASN A 428 -9.75 11.39 23.79
CA ASN A 428 -10.73 10.52 24.50
C ASN A 428 -12.13 10.36 23.87
N THR A 429 -12.37 10.76 22.61
CA THR A 429 -13.68 10.57 21.96
C THR A 429 -13.65 9.49 20.86
N ASP A 430 -14.39 8.40 21.08
CA ASP A 430 -14.67 7.25 20.18
C ASP A 430 -13.44 6.37 19.83
N PRO A 431 -13.40 5.09 20.28
CA PRO A 431 -12.31 4.13 20.06
C PRO A 431 -12.11 3.65 18.60
N ASN A 432 -12.95 4.07 17.65
CA ASN A 432 -13.01 3.54 16.28
C ASN A 432 -12.50 4.52 15.19
N ASP A 433 -11.35 5.16 15.35
CA ASP A 433 -10.96 6.24 14.41
C ASP A 433 -9.47 6.29 14.08
N TYR A 434 -8.72 5.24 14.43
CA TYR A 434 -7.30 5.20 14.15
C TYR A 434 -6.82 3.76 13.94
N MET A 435 -6.57 3.40 12.68
CA MET A 435 -5.88 2.16 12.32
C MET A 435 -4.69 2.48 11.41
N PRO A 436 -3.59 1.71 11.52
CA PRO A 436 -2.41 1.91 10.70
C PRO A 436 -2.70 1.55 9.23
N PRO A 437 -1.79 1.94 8.33
CA PRO A 437 -1.70 1.38 7.00
C PRO A 437 -1.52 -0.14 7.08
N SER A 438 -2.61 -0.88 6.90
CA SER A 438 -2.59 -2.33 6.89
C SER A 438 -1.91 -2.81 5.61
N ALA A 439 -0.76 -3.45 5.76
CA ALA A 439 -0.23 -4.34 4.74
C ALA A 439 -1.07 -5.63 4.81
N TYR A 440 -2.07 -5.72 3.94
CA TYR A 440 -3.11 -6.76 4.02
C TYR A 440 -2.54 -8.14 3.71
N ILE A 441 -2.82 -9.13 4.57
CA ILE A 441 -3.02 -10.52 4.12
C ILE A 441 -4.54 -10.70 4.00
N PRO A 442 -5.09 -11.19 2.87
CA PRO A 442 -6.51 -11.38 2.72
C PRO A 442 -7.01 -12.35 3.79
N LEU A 443 -7.91 -11.88 4.65
CA LEU A 443 -8.81 -12.75 5.37
C LEU A 443 -9.85 -13.22 4.35
N SER A 444 -9.80 -14.49 3.97
CA SER A 444 -10.90 -15.11 3.25
C SER A 444 -12.13 -15.04 4.15
N TYR A 445 -13.07 -14.14 3.85
CA TYR A 445 -14.41 -14.22 4.43
C TYR A 445 -15.18 -15.28 3.65
N SER A 446 -15.65 -16.28 4.38
CA SER A 446 -16.67 -17.25 3.97
C SER A 446 -18.03 -16.59 3.79
#